data_AF-A0A6G0HIX9-F1
#
_entry.id   AF-A0A6G0HIX9-F1
#
_cell.length_a   1.000
_cell.length_b   1.000
_cell.length_c   1.000
_cell.angle_alpha   90.00
_cell.angle_beta   90.00
_cell.angle_gamma   90.00
#
_symmetry.space_group_name_H-M   'P 1'
#
loop_
_entity.id
_entity.type
_entity.pdbx_description
1 polymer ?
#
loop_
_entity_poly.entity_id
_entity_poly.type
_entity_poly.pdbx_seq_one_letter_code
_entity_poly.pdbx_strand_id
1 'polypeptide(L)'
;MFGAQPLRQIYGAPLGGIGGGTITRVYSVLRRGGQTVYQQVLSVERPPTLQGWNWGYCGEYAFYHSLYPRAWTVYHLPGQNVTLTCRQVSPVMPHDYQDSSLPVAVFVWDIENKNDYALDVSIMFTMPDREVSHQTAFSPKGTCSGLWTDLITDGRLDSPTGSSPPTPKGEKVAAALAVGCSVAAQGRNTLEFCLAWDMPIITFGSREREHIRRYTRYFGTKGDASPSLSHYALTHYREWERRIEEWQRPILQDSTLPSWYKSALFNELYFVVDGGTVWTELPEDADVSGGVRSEDGGLPAQPAVVKEYGRFAYLEGQEYRMYNTYDVHFYASFALIMLWPKLALSVQYEIAGSVVHHDPTERLHLMSGLYSPVKAKNVVPHDIGDPDDEPWQRVNAYLIHDTADWKDLNLKFVLQVYRDFHLTQDRQYLRDMWPICQAVIASELKFDLDGDGLIENSGYADQTYDGWAVTGPSAYCGGLWLASLCVMCKMAKLVDNEETYQHYKDILDRGSAAFDKLLWNGKYYNYDSSGRDLSNSVMSDQCAGHWFLRASGLEDYQAS
;
A
#
# COMPACT_ATOMS: atom_id res chain seq x y z
N MET A 1 -17.06 16.90 -10.64
CA MET A 1 -16.59 16.18 -11.84
C MET A 1 -15.09 16.42 -11.89
N PHE A 2 -14.28 15.38 -11.63
CA PHE A 2 -12.82 15.50 -11.59
C PHE A 2 -12.31 15.83 -13.00
N GLY A 3 -11.39 16.81 -13.13
CA GLY A 3 -10.96 17.32 -14.43
C GLY A 3 -10.29 16.24 -15.27
N ALA A 4 -10.77 16.01 -16.49
CA ALA A 4 -10.16 15.10 -17.44
C ALA A 4 -8.81 15.65 -17.91
N GLN A 5 -7.78 14.80 -17.96
CA GLN A 5 -6.50 15.16 -18.59
C GLN A 5 -6.42 14.45 -19.95
N PRO A 6 -5.97 15.12 -21.02
CA PRO A 6 -5.57 14.44 -22.24
C PRO A 6 -4.53 13.37 -21.90
N LEU A 7 -4.68 12.17 -22.44
CA LEU A 7 -3.74 11.08 -22.18
C LEU A 7 -2.34 11.47 -22.68
N ARG A 8 -1.49 11.89 -21.75
CA ARG A 8 -0.06 12.23 -21.97
C ARG A 8 0.87 11.42 -21.05
N GLN A 9 0.34 10.47 -20.29
CA GLN A 9 0.93 10.07 -19.00
C GLN A 9 1.67 8.72 -19.04
N ILE A 10 2.81 8.72 -18.33
CA ILE A 10 3.75 7.60 -18.11
C ILE A 10 3.27 6.68 -16.95
N TYR A 11 2.27 7.10 -16.16
CA TYR A 11 1.79 6.41 -14.94
C TYR A 11 0.25 6.42 -14.84
N GLY A 12 -0.34 5.44 -14.14
CA GLY A 12 -1.78 5.29 -13.90
C GLY A 12 -2.10 4.45 -12.66
N ALA A 13 -3.37 4.37 -12.26
CA ALA A 13 -3.80 3.60 -11.11
C ALA A 13 -3.44 2.09 -11.23
N PRO A 14 -2.97 1.45 -10.14
CA PRO A 14 -2.54 0.07 -10.17
C PRO A 14 -3.72 -0.90 -10.29
N LEU A 15 -3.43 -2.07 -10.87
CA LEU A 15 -4.34 -3.19 -11.08
C LEU A 15 -4.11 -4.30 -10.04
N GLY A 16 -5.13 -5.10 -9.76
CA GLY A 16 -5.00 -6.20 -8.80
C GLY A 16 -5.24 -5.78 -7.35
N GLY A 17 -5.48 -6.79 -6.53
CA GLY A 17 -5.52 -6.66 -5.08
C GLY A 17 -4.13 -6.36 -4.49
N ILE A 18 -4.13 -6.15 -3.19
CA ILE A 18 -2.97 -5.88 -2.37
C ILE A 18 -1.97 -7.04 -2.48
N GLY A 19 -0.77 -6.74 -2.98
CA GLY A 19 0.27 -7.72 -3.30
C GLY A 19 0.13 -8.39 -4.68
N GLY A 20 -0.70 -7.84 -5.57
CA GLY A 20 -0.95 -8.34 -6.92
C GLY A 20 0.15 -8.01 -7.95
N GLY A 21 0.54 -6.75 -8.14
CA GLY A 21 1.41 -6.35 -9.27
C GLY A 21 0.63 -6.15 -10.59
N THR A 22 1.14 -5.35 -11.55
CA THR A 22 0.31 -4.74 -12.63
C THR A 22 0.92 -4.80 -14.05
N ILE A 23 0.07 -4.67 -15.11
CA ILE A 23 0.25 -4.02 -16.45
C ILE A 23 -0.64 -4.69 -17.53
N THR A 24 -1.29 -3.92 -18.44
CA THR A 24 -1.85 -4.42 -19.73
C THR A 24 -1.82 -3.39 -20.89
N ARG A 25 -1.97 -3.85 -22.15
CA ARG A 25 -2.06 -3.07 -23.41
C ARG A 25 -3.34 -3.44 -24.20
N VAL A 26 -4.00 -2.49 -24.89
CA VAL A 26 -5.32 -2.72 -25.58
C VAL A 26 -5.43 -2.09 -26.97
N TYR A 27 -6.32 -2.60 -27.83
CA TYR A 27 -6.58 -2.13 -29.20
C TYR A 27 -8.02 -2.47 -29.66
N SER A 28 -8.46 -1.84 -30.77
CA SER A 28 -9.84 -1.88 -31.29
C SER A 28 -9.92 -2.11 -32.80
N VAL A 29 -10.93 -2.87 -33.24
CA VAL A 29 -11.30 -3.12 -34.65
C VAL A 29 -12.79 -2.82 -34.84
N LEU A 30 -13.16 -2.07 -35.88
CA LEU A 30 -14.55 -1.80 -36.27
C LEU A 30 -14.81 -2.33 -37.68
N ARG A 31 -15.94 -3.02 -37.87
CA ARG A 31 -16.38 -3.59 -39.14
C ARG A 31 -17.80 -3.15 -39.48
N ARG A 32 -18.07 -3.00 -40.78
CA ARG A 32 -19.38 -2.69 -41.35
C ARG A 32 -19.63 -3.61 -42.54
N GLY A 33 -20.75 -4.34 -42.54
CA GLY A 33 -21.12 -5.22 -43.66
C GLY A 33 -20.05 -6.27 -44.00
N GLY A 34 -19.36 -6.79 -42.98
CA GLY A 34 -18.28 -7.77 -43.16
C GLY A 34 -16.92 -7.20 -43.60
N GLN A 35 -16.77 -5.88 -43.74
CA GLN A 35 -15.49 -5.24 -44.06
C GLN A 35 -14.96 -4.43 -42.89
N THR A 36 -13.65 -4.54 -42.62
CA THR A 36 -12.98 -3.73 -41.60
C THR A 36 -12.83 -2.29 -42.07
N VAL A 37 -13.42 -1.37 -41.31
CA VAL A 37 -13.42 0.08 -41.61
C VAL A 37 -12.44 0.85 -40.73
N TYR A 38 -12.01 0.26 -39.61
CA TYR A 38 -11.05 0.86 -38.69
C TYR A 38 -10.33 -0.20 -37.87
N GLN A 39 -9.01 -0.04 -37.67
CA GLN A 39 -8.20 -0.88 -36.79
C GLN A 39 -7.08 -0.02 -36.19
N GLN A 40 -7.02 0.05 -34.87
CA GLN A 40 -6.10 0.97 -34.18
C GLN A 40 -5.68 0.43 -32.82
N VAL A 41 -4.40 0.58 -32.51
CA VAL A 41 -3.90 0.40 -31.16
C VAL A 41 -4.25 1.62 -30.31
N LEU A 42 -4.92 1.39 -29.18
CA LEU A 42 -5.38 2.43 -28.27
C LEU A 42 -4.22 2.86 -27.35
N SER A 43 -3.13 3.29 -27.96
CA SER A 43 -1.91 3.75 -27.32
C SER A 43 -1.39 4.98 -28.04
N VAL A 44 -1.08 6.01 -27.25
CA VAL A 44 -0.40 7.23 -27.73
C VAL A 44 1.06 6.95 -28.07
N GLU A 45 1.66 5.95 -27.43
CA GLU A 45 3.05 5.56 -27.64
C GLU A 45 3.20 4.50 -28.73
N ARG A 46 4.31 4.57 -29.46
CA ARG A 46 4.75 3.55 -30.42
C ARG A 46 5.99 2.83 -29.87
N PRO A 47 5.89 1.53 -29.53
CA PRO A 47 7.04 0.77 -29.03
C PRO A 47 8.05 0.49 -30.16
N PRO A 48 9.30 0.08 -29.82
CA PRO A 48 10.30 -0.34 -30.81
C PRO A 48 10.02 -1.72 -31.44
N THR A 49 9.20 -2.56 -30.81
CA THR A 49 8.67 -3.82 -31.37
C THR A 49 7.22 -3.66 -31.83
N LEU A 50 6.60 -4.69 -32.43
CA LEU A 50 5.21 -4.67 -32.91
C LEU A 50 4.95 -3.61 -34.01
N GLN A 51 5.96 -3.32 -34.84
CA GLN A 51 5.90 -2.25 -35.85
C GLN A 51 4.84 -2.44 -36.95
N GLY A 52 4.31 -3.66 -37.11
CA GLY A 52 3.26 -3.95 -38.08
C GLY A 52 1.87 -3.48 -37.63
N TRP A 53 1.72 -3.03 -36.38
CA TRP A 53 0.44 -2.59 -35.84
C TRP A 53 0.25 -1.09 -36.06
N ASN A 54 -1.01 -0.65 -36.12
CA ASN A 54 -1.34 0.75 -36.29
C ASN A 54 -1.29 1.51 -34.95
N TRP A 55 -0.15 2.12 -34.64
CA TRP A 55 0.13 2.87 -33.40
C TRP A 55 -0.17 4.37 -33.53
N GLY A 56 0.04 5.13 -32.45
CA GLY A 56 -0.01 6.60 -32.48
C GLY A 56 -1.43 7.13 -32.40
N TYR A 57 -2.26 6.55 -31.54
CA TYR A 57 -3.58 7.10 -31.24
C TYR A 57 -3.43 8.55 -30.77
N CYS A 58 -4.25 9.46 -31.30
CA CYS A 58 -4.16 10.87 -30.94
C CYS A 58 -4.69 11.09 -29.52
N GLY A 59 -3.79 11.45 -28.59
CA GLY A 59 -4.10 11.64 -27.17
C GLY A 59 -5.11 12.74 -26.86
N GLU A 60 -5.41 13.64 -27.81
CA GLU A 60 -6.48 14.64 -27.68
C GLU A 60 -7.88 13.99 -27.64
N TYR A 61 -8.01 12.76 -28.13
CA TYR A 61 -9.25 11.99 -28.13
C TYR A 61 -9.21 10.80 -27.15
N ALA A 62 -8.27 10.80 -26.19
CA ALA A 62 -8.20 9.83 -25.10
C ALA A 62 -8.19 10.56 -23.76
N PHE A 63 -9.11 10.20 -22.89
CA PHE A 63 -9.29 10.83 -21.58
C PHE A 63 -9.15 9.77 -20.49
N TYR A 64 -8.15 9.93 -19.62
CA TYR A 64 -7.96 9.06 -18.48
C TYR A 64 -8.51 9.71 -17.21
N HIS A 65 -9.12 8.89 -16.37
CA HIS A 65 -9.65 9.30 -15.08
C HIS A 65 -9.42 8.20 -14.05
N SER A 66 -9.18 8.60 -12.81
CA SER A 66 -9.01 7.67 -11.69
C SER A 66 -9.73 8.16 -10.44
N LEU A 67 -10.31 7.20 -9.75
CA LEU A 67 -10.76 7.31 -8.38
C LEU A 67 -10.54 5.93 -7.75
N TYR A 68 -9.29 5.69 -7.34
CA TYR A 68 -8.82 4.38 -6.88
C TYR A 68 -9.81 3.74 -5.89
N PRO A 69 -10.15 2.44 -6.05
CA PRO A 69 -9.50 1.41 -6.89
C PRO A 69 -10.04 1.28 -8.32
N ARG A 70 -10.80 2.27 -8.80
CA ARG A 70 -11.33 2.30 -10.17
C ARG A 70 -10.60 3.32 -11.03
N ALA A 71 -10.43 2.97 -12.29
CA ALA A 71 -9.99 3.89 -13.32
C ALA A 71 -10.80 3.70 -14.59
N TRP A 72 -10.87 4.71 -15.43
CA TRP A 72 -11.55 4.60 -16.72
C TRP A 72 -10.82 5.40 -17.78
N THR A 73 -10.83 4.87 -18.99
CA THR A 73 -10.26 5.52 -20.16
C THR A 73 -11.31 5.63 -21.26
N VAL A 74 -11.58 6.85 -21.69
CA VAL A 74 -12.56 7.14 -22.74
C VAL A 74 -11.81 7.46 -24.03
N TYR A 75 -12.08 6.69 -25.08
CA TYR A 75 -11.55 6.87 -26.42
C TYR A 75 -12.66 7.34 -27.35
N HIS A 76 -12.53 8.55 -27.89
CA HIS A 76 -13.42 9.04 -28.93
C HIS A 76 -12.83 8.70 -30.31
N LEU A 77 -13.61 8.01 -31.14
CA LEU A 77 -13.26 7.72 -32.52
C LEU A 77 -14.07 8.66 -33.44
N PRO A 78 -13.70 9.95 -33.56
CA PRO A 78 -14.54 10.95 -34.22
C PRO A 78 -14.85 10.59 -35.67
N GLY A 79 -13.86 10.06 -36.41
CA GLY A 79 -14.04 9.61 -37.80
C GLY A 79 -14.97 8.41 -37.98
N GLN A 80 -15.31 7.70 -36.90
CA GLN A 80 -16.17 6.53 -36.90
C GLN A 80 -17.47 6.74 -36.12
N ASN A 81 -17.63 7.91 -35.49
CA ASN A 81 -18.76 8.25 -34.62
C ASN A 81 -19.03 7.17 -33.55
N VAL A 82 -17.95 6.64 -32.97
CA VAL A 82 -17.96 5.63 -31.91
C VAL A 82 -17.24 6.18 -30.68
N THR A 83 -17.74 5.83 -29.49
CA THR A 83 -17.05 6.09 -28.23
C THR A 83 -16.81 4.76 -27.52
N LEU A 84 -15.57 4.51 -27.12
CA LEU A 84 -15.18 3.33 -26.35
C LEU A 84 -14.78 3.77 -24.94
N THR A 85 -15.38 3.19 -23.91
CA THR A 85 -15.02 3.47 -22.51
C THR A 85 -14.55 2.19 -21.86
N CYS A 86 -13.29 2.14 -21.42
CA CYS A 86 -12.74 1.02 -20.65
C CYS A 86 -12.77 1.38 -19.17
N ARG A 87 -13.56 0.68 -18.37
CA ARG A 87 -13.54 0.75 -16.91
C ARG A 87 -12.67 -0.38 -16.36
N GLN A 88 -11.72 -0.01 -15.51
CA GLN A 88 -10.78 -0.90 -14.84
C GLN A 88 -11.20 -1.00 -13.37
N VAL A 89 -11.37 -2.22 -12.88
CA VAL A 89 -11.83 -2.51 -11.52
C VAL A 89 -10.84 -3.45 -10.84
N SER A 90 -10.20 -2.95 -9.79
CA SER A 90 -9.42 -3.75 -8.84
C SER A 90 -10.25 -4.03 -7.58
N PRO A 91 -10.22 -5.26 -7.03
CA PRO A 91 -11.09 -5.67 -5.91
C PRO A 91 -10.62 -5.17 -4.54
N VAL A 92 -10.15 -3.92 -4.42
CA VAL A 92 -9.59 -3.37 -3.16
C VAL A 92 -10.66 -2.63 -2.38
N MET A 93 -11.10 -3.21 -1.26
CA MET A 93 -12.23 -2.70 -0.49
C MET A 93 -11.94 -2.72 1.01
N PRO A 94 -12.31 -1.66 1.75
CA PRO A 94 -12.21 -1.64 3.21
C PRO A 94 -12.92 -2.83 3.87
N HIS A 95 -12.31 -3.39 4.91
CA HIS A 95 -12.77 -4.53 5.69
C HIS A 95 -12.99 -5.83 4.90
N ASP A 96 -12.57 -5.89 3.64
CA ASP A 96 -12.53 -7.10 2.85
C ASP A 96 -11.10 -7.63 2.77
N TYR A 97 -10.86 -8.83 3.31
CA TYR A 97 -9.53 -9.43 3.38
C TYR A 97 -9.34 -10.61 2.42
N GLN A 98 -10.40 -10.96 1.67
CA GLN A 98 -10.36 -12.00 0.65
C GLN A 98 -10.20 -11.35 -0.72
N ASP A 99 -11.18 -10.55 -1.14
CA ASP A 99 -11.22 -9.95 -2.46
C ASP A 99 -10.08 -8.95 -2.64
N SER A 100 -9.76 -8.19 -1.58
CA SER A 100 -8.62 -7.27 -1.58
C SER A 100 -7.26 -7.95 -1.71
N SER A 101 -7.17 -9.28 -1.58
CA SER A 101 -5.92 -10.03 -1.79
C SER A 101 -5.76 -10.57 -3.21
N LEU A 102 -6.81 -10.52 -4.04
CA LEU A 102 -6.85 -11.28 -5.28
C LEU A 102 -5.98 -10.67 -6.39
N PRO A 103 -5.14 -11.48 -7.06
CA PRO A 103 -4.31 -11.02 -8.18
C PRO A 103 -5.12 -10.99 -9.49
N VAL A 104 -6.17 -10.16 -9.51
CA VAL A 104 -7.11 -10.05 -10.63
C VAL A 104 -7.50 -8.60 -10.91
N ALA A 105 -7.79 -8.30 -12.17
CA ALA A 105 -8.40 -7.04 -12.59
C ALA A 105 -9.44 -7.28 -13.66
N VAL A 106 -10.54 -6.54 -13.59
CA VAL A 106 -11.63 -6.61 -14.57
C VAL A 106 -11.66 -5.35 -15.42
N PHE A 107 -11.87 -5.55 -16.72
CA PHE A 107 -11.93 -4.51 -17.75
C PHE A 107 -13.28 -4.58 -18.43
N VAL A 108 -14.11 -3.58 -18.16
CA VAL A 108 -15.46 -3.49 -18.74
C VAL A 108 -15.45 -2.42 -19.82
N TRP A 109 -15.71 -2.84 -21.04
CA TRP A 109 -15.74 -1.98 -22.22
C TRP A 109 -17.18 -1.64 -22.59
N ASP A 110 -17.53 -0.38 -22.42
CA ASP A 110 -18.79 0.17 -22.90
C ASP A 110 -18.58 0.80 -24.28
N ILE A 111 -19.36 0.32 -25.26
CA ILE A 111 -19.26 0.70 -26.67
C ILE A 111 -20.52 1.48 -27.04
N GLU A 112 -20.36 2.72 -27.48
CA GLU A 112 -21.46 3.56 -27.98
C GLU A 112 -21.34 3.75 -29.49
N ASN A 113 -22.35 3.29 -30.23
CA ASN A 113 -22.46 3.53 -31.66
C ASN A 113 -23.43 4.68 -31.92
N LYS A 114 -22.91 5.83 -32.38
CA LYS A 114 -23.72 7.03 -32.66
C LYS A 114 -24.09 7.15 -34.14
N ASN A 115 -23.81 6.13 -34.95
CA ASN A 115 -24.22 6.06 -36.35
C ASN A 115 -25.69 5.64 -36.50
N ASP A 116 -26.24 5.87 -37.68
CA ASP A 116 -27.57 5.41 -38.12
C ASP A 116 -27.56 3.97 -38.68
N TYR A 117 -26.41 3.28 -38.62
CA TYR A 117 -26.24 1.88 -39.01
C TYR A 117 -25.56 1.06 -37.91
N ALA A 118 -25.73 -0.26 -37.96
CA ALA A 118 -25.07 -1.19 -37.05
C ALA A 118 -23.58 -1.36 -37.41
N LEU A 119 -22.77 -1.62 -36.38
CA LEU A 119 -21.33 -1.89 -36.48
C LEU A 119 -20.98 -3.17 -35.73
N ASP A 120 -20.07 -3.96 -36.27
CA ASP A 120 -19.43 -5.04 -35.51
C ASP A 120 -18.12 -4.51 -34.92
N VAL A 121 -17.98 -4.61 -33.61
CA VAL A 121 -16.84 -4.07 -32.86
C VAL A 121 -16.11 -5.22 -32.20
N SER A 122 -14.83 -5.39 -32.54
CA SER A 122 -13.94 -6.32 -31.85
C SER A 122 -12.96 -5.55 -30.98
N ILE A 123 -12.94 -5.90 -29.70
CA ILE A 123 -11.93 -5.45 -28.73
C ILE A 123 -11.12 -6.68 -28.37
N MET A 124 -9.80 -6.54 -28.43
CA MET A 124 -8.92 -7.66 -28.14
C MET A 124 -8.31 -7.48 -26.74
N PHE A 125 -8.73 -8.38 -25.85
CA PHE A 125 -8.37 -8.51 -24.45
C PHE A 125 -8.88 -9.90 -23.94
N THR A 126 -8.57 -10.40 -22.74
CA THR A 126 -8.81 -11.81 -22.30
C THR A 126 -10.11 -12.13 -21.46
N MET A 127 -10.93 -13.11 -21.91
CA MET A 127 -12.07 -13.97 -21.43
C MET A 127 -13.54 -13.41 -21.49
N PRO A 128 -14.67 -14.18 -21.26
CA PRO A 128 -15.61 -14.81 -22.24
C PRO A 128 -17.10 -14.28 -22.32
N ASP A 129 -17.96 -14.97 -23.12
CA ASP A 129 -19.43 -14.83 -23.43
C ASP A 129 -19.92 -14.06 -24.68
N ARG A 130 -19.12 -14.06 -25.74
CA ARG A 130 -19.40 -13.42 -27.04
C ARG A 130 -18.73 -14.22 -28.17
N GLU A 131 -18.67 -13.72 -29.40
CA GLU A 131 -17.77 -14.33 -30.39
C GLU A 131 -16.31 -14.12 -29.95
N VAL A 132 -15.78 -15.14 -29.27
CA VAL A 132 -14.42 -15.16 -28.74
C VAL A 132 -13.49 -15.89 -29.69
N SER A 133 -12.30 -15.34 -29.90
CA SER A 133 -11.22 -15.93 -30.69
C SER A 133 -9.87 -15.59 -30.06
N HIS A 134 -8.84 -16.41 -30.21
CA HIS A 134 -7.57 -16.23 -29.51
C HIS A 134 -6.37 -16.59 -30.36
N GLN A 135 -5.19 -16.21 -29.87
CA GLN A 135 -3.90 -16.77 -30.24
C GLN A 135 -3.18 -17.20 -28.97
N THR A 136 -2.96 -18.51 -28.81
CA THR A 136 -2.34 -19.09 -27.60
C THR A 136 -0.87 -18.71 -27.44
N ALA A 137 -0.14 -18.54 -28.54
CA ALA A 137 1.26 -18.14 -28.52
C ALA A 137 1.67 -17.39 -29.79
N PHE A 138 2.35 -16.26 -29.62
CA PHE A 138 3.12 -15.61 -30.69
C PHE A 138 4.38 -14.98 -30.10
N SER A 139 5.41 -14.80 -30.93
CA SER A 139 6.59 -14.04 -30.52
C SER A 139 6.25 -12.55 -30.56
N PRO A 140 6.43 -11.80 -29.45
CA PRO A 140 6.30 -10.35 -29.46
C PRO A 140 7.54 -9.64 -30.04
N LYS A 141 8.56 -10.40 -30.47
CA LYS A 141 9.73 -9.88 -31.18
C LYS A 141 9.38 -9.63 -32.65
N GLY A 142 9.85 -8.52 -33.21
CA GLY A 142 9.64 -8.19 -34.63
C GLY A 142 8.35 -7.39 -34.90
N THR A 143 7.83 -7.50 -36.12
CA THR A 143 6.70 -6.68 -36.60
C THR A 143 5.34 -7.21 -36.16
N CYS A 144 5.21 -8.53 -35.94
CA CYS A 144 3.95 -9.22 -35.63
C CYS A 144 2.81 -8.91 -36.63
N SER A 145 3.15 -8.71 -37.90
CA SER A 145 2.18 -8.39 -38.97
C SER A 145 1.19 -9.52 -39.25
N GLY A 146 1.57 -10.78 -39.03
CA GLY A 146 0.69 -11.93 -39.20
C GLY A 146 -0.54 -11.85 -38.29
N LEU A 147 -0.33 -11.68 -36.99
CA LEU A 147 -1.40 -11.51 -36.00
C LEU A 147 -2.29 -10.29 -36.31
N TRP A 148 -1.68 -9.20 -36.76
CA TRP A 148 -2.39 -7.97 -37.09
C TRP A 148 -3.27 -8.11 -38.35
N THR A 149 -2.77 -8.85 -39.35
CA THR A 149 -3.48 -9.12 -40.61
C THR A 149 -4.57 -10.18 -40.43
N ASP A 150 -4.37 -11.13 -39.53
CA ASP A 150 -5.43 -12.06 -39.14
C ASP A 150 -6.63 -11.28 -38.60
N LEU A 151 -6.39 -10.46 -37.58
CA LEU A 151 -7.40 -9.62 -36.96
C LEU A 151 -8.06 -8.61 -37.92
N ILE A 152 -7.34 -8.09 -38.93
CA ILE A 152 -7.94 -7.15 -39.90
C ILE A 152 -8.93 -7.85 -40.83
N THR A 153 -8.78 -9.15 -41.05
CA THR A 153 -9.53 -9.88 -42.06
C THR A 153 -10.98 -10.02 -41.64
N ASP A 154 -11.21 -10.42 -40.39
CA ASP A 154 -12.55 -10.66 -39.88
C ASP A 154 -12.78 -10.20 -38.42
N GLY A 155 -11.82 -9.50 -37.81
CA GLY A 155 -11.93 -9.09 -36.41
C GLY A 155 -11.83 -10.27 -35.44
N ARG A 156 -11.34 -11.43 -35.89
CA ARG A 156 -11.12 -12.64 -35.11
C ARG A 156 -9.63 -13.03 -35.13
N LEU A 157 -9.27 -13.99 -34.28
CA LEU A 157 -7.95 -14.58 -34.23
C LEU A 157 -8.00 -16.10 -34.47
N ASP A 158 -7.10 -16.59 -35.29
CA ASP A 158 -6.93 -18.00 -35.57
C ASP A 158 -5.83 -18.61 -34.68
N SER A 159 -6.22 -19.49 -33.74
CA SER A 159 -5.27 -20.28 -32.93
C SER A 159 -5.22 -21.73 -33.38
N PRO A 160 -4.02 -22.36 -33.35
CA PRO A 160 -3.93 -23.82 -33.31
C PRO A 160 -4.73 -24.41 -32.15
N THR A 161 -5.26 -25.62 -32.34
CA THR A 161 -5.93 -26.38 -31.27
C THR A 161 -4.91 -26.92 -30.26
N GLY A 162 -5.14 -26.70 -28.97
CA GLY A 162 -4.36 -27.27 -27.87
C GLY A 162 -3.49 -26.26 -27.12
N SER A 163 -2.71 -26.75 -26.17
CA SER A 163 -1.83 -25.92 -25.35
C SER A 163 -0.65 -25.35 -26.16
N SER A 164 -0.24 -24.13 -25.83
CA SER A 164 1.01 -23.58 -26.34
C SER A 164 2.22 -24.41 -25.86
N PRO A 165 3.29 -24.52 -26.66
CA PRO A 165 4.53 -25.12 -26.17
C PRO A 165 5.12 -24.31 -25.01
N PRO A 166 5.84 -24.95 -24.06
CA PRO A 166 6.54 -24.23 -23.00
C PRO A 166 7.52 -23.20 -23.54
N THR A 167 7.56 -22.02 -22.91
CA THR A 167 8.47 -20.93 -23.31
C THR A 167 9.94 -21.34 -23.05
N PRO A 168 10.82 -21.28 -24.07
CA PRO A 168 12.24 -21.51 -23.88
C PRO A 168 12.89 -20.43 -22.99
N LYS A 169 13.92 -20.80 -22.22
CA LYS A 169 14.69 -19.86 -21.39
C LYS A 169 15.25 -18.71 -22.25
N GLY A 170 14.98 -17.47 -21.86
CA GLY A 170 15.43 -16.26 -22.56
C GLY A 170 14.54 -15.84 -23.74
N GLU A 171 13.56 -16.65 -24.11
CA GLU A 171 12.54 -16.28 -25.09
C GLU A 171 11.34 -15.60 -24.44
N LYS A 172 10.69 -14.73 -25.20
CA LYS A 172 9.43 -14.08 -24.82
C LYS A 172 8.32 -14.66 -25.68
N VAL A 173 7.22 -15.05 -25.05
CA VAL A 173 5.99 -15.49 -25.71
C VAL A 173 4.86 -14.60 -25.19
N ALA A 174 3.95 -14.23 -26.08
CA ALA A 174 2.75 -13.49 -25.77
C ALA A 174 1.51 -14.27 -26.24
N ALA A 175 0.36 -13.97 -25.64
CA ALA A 175 -0.94 -14.48 -26.04
C ALA A 175 -1.88 -13.31 -26.37
N ALA A 176 -2.93 -13.58 -27.14
CA ALA A 176 -3.96 -12.61 -27.46
C ALA A 176 -5.35 -13.25 -27.42
N LEU A 177 -6.37 -12.46 -27.10
CA LEU A 177 -7.77 -12.86 -27.21
C LEU A 177 -8.58 -11.71 -27.79
N ALA A 178 -9.43 -11.97 -28.78
CA ALA A 178 -10.37 -11.04 -29.39
C ALA A 178 -11.80 -11.41 -29.04
N VAL A 179 -12.58 -10.40 -28.68
CA VAL A 179 -14.01 -10.52 -28.41
C VAL A 179 -14.76 -9.54 -29.28
N GLY A 180 -15.65 -10.09 -30.14
CA GLY A 180 -16.51 -9.32 -31.04
C GLY A 180 -17.94 -9.21 -30.54
N CYS A 181 -18.57 -8.05 -30.76
CA CYS A 181 -20.03 -7.92 -30.64
C CYS A 181 -20.59 -6.98 -31.71
N SER A 182 -21.86 -7.21 -32.08
CA SER A 182 -22.60 -6.30 -32.93
C SER A 182 -23.28 -5.22 -32.08
N VAL A 183 -23.24 -3.97 -32.55
CA VAL A 183 -23.82 -2.80 -31.87
C VAL A 183 -24.79 -2.15 -32.85
N ALA A 184 -26.08 -2.15 -32.48
CA ALA A 184 -27.14 -1.55 -33.28
C ALA A 184 -26.90 -0.05 -33.54
N ALA A 185 -27.57 0.49 -34.56
CA ALA A 185 -27.62 1.93 -34.81
C ALA A 185 -28.13 2.67 -33.57
N GLN A 186 -27.47 3.78 -33.19
CA GLN A 186 -27.75 4.54 -31.96
C GLN A 186 -27.74 3.67 -30.68
N GLY A 187 -27.09 2.50 -30.74
CA GLY A 187 -27.11 1.50 -29.68
C GLY A 187 -25.88 1.55 -28.78
N ARG A 188 -25.96 0.75 -27.71
CA ARG A 188 -24.84 0.49 -26.79
C ARG A 188 -24.65 -1.01 -26.62
N ASN A 189 -23.43 -1.43 -26.37
CA ASN A 189 -23.12 -2.80 -25.99
C ASN A 189 -21.93 -2.83 -25.03
N THR A 190 -21.81 -3.89 -24.25
CA THR A 190 -20.75 -4.06 -23.25
C THR A 190 -20.00 -5.37 -23.48
N LEU A 191 -18.67 -5.30 -23.36
CA LEU A 191 -17.74 -6.43 -23.34
C LEU A 191 -17.01 -6.44 -22.00
N GLU A 192 -16.78 -7.63 -21.46
CA GLU A 192 -16.15 -7.81 -20.16
C GLU A 192 -14.90 -8.67 -20.33
N PHE A 193 -13.84 -8.32 -19.64
CA PHE A 193 -12.62 -9.09 -19.66
C PHE A 193 -11.95 -9.13 -18.29
N CYS A 194 -11.09 -10.12 -18.08
CA CYS A 194 -10.32 -10.30 -16.86
C CYS A 194 -8.86 -10.59 -17.18
N LEU A 195 -7.97 -10.00 -16.39
CA LEU A 195 -6.60 -10.44 -16.24
C LEU A 195 -6.45 -11.06 -14.85
N ALA A 196 -5.95 -12.30 -14.79
CA ALA A 196 -5.59 -12.98 -13.54
C ALA A 196 -4.16 -13.51 -13.66
N TRP A 197 -3.40 -13.46 -12.57
CA TRP A 197 -2.04 -13.98 -12.53
C TRP A 197 -1.80 -14.78 -11.25
N ASP A 198 -1.46 -16.05 -11.41
CA ASP A 198 -1.26 -16.97 -10.29
C ASP A 198 0.24 -17.20 -10.05
N MET A 199 0.78 -16.50 -9.05
CA MET A 199 2.17 -16.60 -8.59
C MET A 199 2.17 -16.88 -7.08
N PRO A 200 1.83 -18.11 -6.65
CA PRO A 200 1.43 -18.42 -5.28
C PRO A 200 2.58 -18.34 -4.27
N ILE A 201 3.81 -18.47 -4.76
CA ILE A 201 5.04 -18.49 -3.97
C ILE A 201 5.86 -17.23 -4.28
N ILE A 202 6.33 -16.57 -3.24
CA ILE A 202 7.32 -15.49 -3.31
C ILE A 202 8.58 -15.91 -2.56
N THR A 203 9.74 -15.57 -3.12
CA THR A 203 11.05 -15.69 -2.47
C THR A 203 11.70 -14.30 -2.48
N PHE A 204 12.32 -13.92 -1.37
CA PHE A 204 13.10 -12.68 -1.28
C PHE A 204 14.53 -12.91 -1.76
N GLY A 205 15.34 -11.85 -1.84
CA GLY A 205 16.68 -11.91 -2.45
C GLY A 205 17.63 -12.89 -1.80
N SER A 206 17.49 -13.15 -0.48
CA SER A 206 18.27 -14.18 0.23
C SER A 206 17.98 -15.60 -0.28
N ARG A 207 16.75 -15.85 -0.74
CA ARG A 207 16.20 -17.16 -1.14
C ARG A 207 16.26 -18.22 -0.05
N GLU A 208 16.33 -17.82 1.21
CA GLU A 208 16.38 -18.75 2.34
C GLU A 208 15.04 -19.41 2.62
N ARG A 209 13.92 -18.71 2.33
CA ARG A 209 12.56 -19.21 2.56
C ARG A 209 11.63 -18.92 1.39
N GLU A 210 10.70 -19.84 1.21
CA GLU A 210 9.51 -19.64 0.39
C GLU A 210 8.38 -19.10 1.25
N HIS A 211 7.70 -18.08 0.76
CA HIS A 211 6.51 -17.52 1.40
C HIS A 211 5.31 -17.73 0.50
N ILE A 212 4.17 -18.04 1.11
CA ILE A 212 2.92 -18.30 0.41
C ILE A 212 2.08 -17.03 0.38
N ARG A 213 1.65 -16.56 -0.80
CA ARG A 213 0.85 -15.34 -0.93
C ARG A 213 -0.56 -15.52 -0.38
N ARG A 214 -1.13 -14.48 0.22
CA ARG A 214 -2.44 -14.52 0.90
C ARG A 214 -3.57 -15.14 0.08
N TYR A 215 -3.71 -14.78 -1.20
CA TYR A 215 -4.86 -15.22 -2.02
C TYR A 215 -4.94 -16.75 -2.17
N THR A 216 -3.82 -17.47 -1.98
CA THR A 216 -3.78 -18.93 -2.10
C THR A 216 -4.60 -19.62 -1.01
N ARG A 217 -4.91 -18.93 0.10
CA ARG A 217 -5.85 -19.42 1.11
C ARG A 217 -7.21 -19.77 0.50
N TYR A 218 -7.62 -19.05 -0.56
CA TYR A 218 -8.91 -19.20 -1.22
C TYR A 218 -8.82 -19.98 -2.53
N PHE A 219 -7.67 -19.94 -3.22
CA PHE A 219 -7.50 -20.49 -4.57
C PHE A 219 -6.46 -21.60 -4.69
N GLY A 220 -5.76 -21.95 -3.60
CA GLY A 220 -4.73 -22.98 -3.57
C GLY A 220 -3.33 -22.48 -3.95
N THR A 221 -2.32 -23.32 -3.70
CA THR A 221 -0.89 -22.98 -3.84
C THR A 221 -0.21 -23.63 -5.06
N LYS A 222 -0.98 -24.29 -5.93
CA LYS A 222 -0.44 -25.15 -7.01
C LYS A 222 0.04 -24.39 -8.25
N GLY A 223 -0.32 -23.11 -8.40
CA GLY A 223 0.00 -22.34 -9.61
C GLY A 223 -0.91 -22.64 -10.81
N ASP A 224 -2.11 -23.20 -10.56
CA ASP A 224 -3.12 -23.56 -11.56
C ASP A 224 -4.46 -22.83 -11.38
N ALA A 225 -4.52 -21.80 -10.53
CA ALA A 225 -5.73 -21.10 -10.14
C ALA A 225 -6.21 -20.02 -11.13
N SER A 226 -5.42 -19.65 -12.12
CA SER A 226 -5.75 -18.55 -13.07
C SER A 226 -7.15 -18.68 -13.72
N PRO A 227 -7.63 -19.87 -14.16
CA PRO A 227 -8.99 -20.03 -14.66
C PRO A 227 -10.06 -19.75 -13.60
N SER A 228 -9.89 -20.28 -12.38
CA SER A 228 -10.83 -20.10 -11.27
C SER A 228 -10.87 -18.64 -10.80
N LEU A 229 -9.71 -17.99 -10.69
CA LEU A 229 -9.59 -16.56 -10.39
C LEU A 229 -10.32 -15.70 -11.43
N SER A 230 -10.11 -15.99 -12.72
CA SER A 230 -10.77 -15.26 -13.80
C SER A 230 -12.29 -15.43 -13.78
N HIS A 231 -12.76 -16.66 -13.58
CA HIS A 231 -14.19 -16.95 -13.45
C HIS A 231 -14.79 -16.23 -12.24
N TYR A 232 -14.12 -16.27 -11.09
CA TYR A 232 -14.55 -15.58 -9.88
C TYR A 232 -14.67 -14.06 -10.13
N ALA A 233 -13.64 -13.45 -10.71
CA ALA A 233 -13.65 -12.01 -10.98
C ALA A 233 -14.79 -11.58 -11.90
N LEU A 234 -14.98 -12.28 -13.02
CA LEU A 234 -16.04 -11.95 -13.98
C LEU A 234 -17.46 -12.16 -13.44
N THR A 235 -17.63 -13.06 -12.48
CA THR A 235 -18.93 -13.32 -11.86
C THR A 235 -19.22 -12.40 -10.66
N HIS A 236 -18.20 -11.74 -10.10
CA HIS A 236 -18.33 -10.93 -8.87
C HIS A 236 -18.04 -9.43 -9.06
N TYR A 237 -17.45 -8.99 -10.16
CA TYR A 237 -17.00 -7.60 -10.31
C TYR A 237 -18.12 -6.55 -10.15
N ARG A 238 -19.36 -6.87 -10.53
CA ARG A 238 -20.50 -5.93 -10.37
C ARG A 238 -20.80 -5.66 -8.90
N GLU A 239 -20.63 -6.68 -8.06
CA GLU A 239 -20.74 -6.54 -6.61
C GLU A 239 -19.57 -5.73 -6.05
N TRP A 240 -18.35 -5.93 -6.57
CA TRP A 240 -17.21 -5.09 -6.22
C TRP A 240 -17.45 -3.63 -6.56
N GLU A 241 -17.95 -3.31 -7.76
CA GLU A 241 -18.28 -1.94 -8.14
C GLU A 241 -19.31 -1.31 -7.19
N ARG A 242 -20.38 -2.05 -6.86
CA ARG A 242 -21.41 -1.60 -5.91
C ARG A 242 -20.81 -1.28 -4.55
N ARG A 243 -20.00 -2.19 -3.99
CA ARG A 243 -19.34 -2.01 -2.69
C ARG A 243 -18.33 -0.87 -2.71
N ILE A 244 -17.56 -0.74 -3.80
CA ILE A 244 -16.62 0.37 -4.00
C ILE A 244 -17.35 1.71 -3.97
N GLU A 245 -18.46 1.82 -4.71
CA GLU A 245 -19.28 3.02 -4.69
C GLU A 245 -19.85 3.31 -3.32
N GLU A 246 -20.31 2.29 -2.59
CA GLU A 246 -20.91 2.46 -1.27
C GLU A 246 -19.94 3.02 -0.24
N TRP A 247 -18.70 2.54 -0.18
CA TRP A 247 -17.74 3.08 0.78
C TRP A 247 -17.21 4.47 0.38
N GLN A 248 -17.12 4.76 -0.92
CA GLN A 248 -16.71 6.09 -1.40
C GLN A 248 -17.82 7.14 -1.25
N ARG A 249 -19.10 6.72 -1.33
CA ARG A 249 -20.28 7.60 -1.43
C ARG A 249 -20.36 8.65 -0.31
N PRO A 250 -20.19 8.34 0.98
CA PRO A 250 -20.30 9.34 2.05
C PRO A 250 -19.36 10.53 1.84
N ILE A 251 -18.10 10.25 1.49
CA ILE A 251 -17.09 11.28 1.23
C ILE A 251 -17.39 12.02 -0.08
N LEU A 252 -17.77 11.29 -1.15
CA LEU A 252 -18.06 11.91 -2.44
C LEU A 252 -19.28 12.85 -2.40
N GLN A 253 -20.29 12.50 -1.61
CA GLN A 253 -21.52 13.29 -1.45
C GLN A 253 -21.37 14.45 -0.46
N ASP A 254 -20.32 14.46 0.37
CA ASP A 254 -20.08 15.57 1.30
C ASP A 254 -19.71 16.85 0.53
N SER A 255 -20.65 17.80 0.47
CA SER A 255 -20.47 19.08 -0.23
C SER A 255 -19.47 20.02 0.44
N THR A 256 -19.10 19.77 1.70
CA THR A 256 -18.11 20.58 2.43
C THR A 256 -16.67 20.26 2.00
N LEU A 257 -16.45 19.07 1.43
CA LEU A 257 -15.14 18.64 0.95
C LEU A 257 -14.93 19.05 -0.52
N PRO A 258 -13.82 19.73 -0.86
CA PRO A 258 -13.54 20.12 -2.24
C PRO A 258 -13.18 18.91 -3.12
N SER A 259 -13.43 19.01 -4.42
CA SER A 259 -13.18 17.89 -5.36
C SER A 259 -11.72 17.46 -5.39
N TRP A 260 -10.75 18.38 -5.31
CA TRP A 260 -9.33 18.01 -5.31
C TRP A 260 -8.97 17.14 -4.10
N TYR A 261 -9.55 17.41 -2.92
CA TYR A 261 -9.28 16.66 -1.70
C TYR A 261 -9.81 15.24 -1.80
N LYS A 262 -11.04 15.07 -2.29
CA LYS A 262 -11.64 13.75 -2.55
C LYS A 262 -10.77 12.93 -3.52
N SER A 263 -10.27 13.58 -4.56
CA SER A 263 -9.38 12.95 -5.53
C SER A 263 -8.10 12.45 -4.87
N ALA A 264 -7.42 13.30 -4.10
CA ALA A 264 -6.20 12.93 -3.40
C ALA A 264 -6.45 11.80 -2.39
N LEU A 265 -7.46 11.96 -1.52
CA LEU A 265 -7.79 11.01 -0.47
C LEU A 265 -7.96 9.57 -0.98
N PHE A 266 -8.66 9.39 -2.10
CA PHE A 266 -8.84 8.06 -2.68
C PHE A 266 -7.63 7.61 -3.50
N ASN A 267 -7.06 8.48 -4.34
CA ASN A 267 -5.98 8.06 -5.23
C ASN A 267 -4.67 7.79 -4.50
N GLU A 268 -4.38 8.43 -3.37
CA GLU A 268 -3.19 8.12 -2.54
C GLU A 268 -3.22 6.68 -1.96
N LEU A 269 -4.40 6.05 -1.85
CA LEU A 269 -4.52 4.66 -1.43
C LEU A 269 -3.91 3.67 -2.43
N TYR A 270 -3.53 4.11 -3.64
CA TYR A 270 -2.83 3.28 -4.61
C TYR A 270 -1.58 2.61 -4.01
N PHE A 271 -0.90 3.31 -3.09
CA PHE A 271 0.36 2.89 -2.51
C PHE A 271 0.21 1.63 -1.63
N VAL A 272 -0.98 1.36 -1.09
CA VAL A 272 -1.25 0.10 -0.35
C VAL A 272 -1.06 -1.12 -1.26
N VAL A 273 -1.26 -0.98 -2.58
CA VAL A 273 -1.02 -2.04 -3.55
C VAL A 273 0.34 -1.91 -4.24
N ASP A 274 0.69 -0.69 -4.67
CA ASP A 274 1.86 -0.45 -5.54
C ASP A 274 3.16 -0.18 -4.79
N GLY A 275 3.10 0.00 -3.46
CA GLY A 275 4.24 0.23 -2.58
C GLY A 275 5.10 -1.01 -2.35
N GLY A 276 5.30 -1.87 -3.36
CA GLY A 276 6.02 -3.13 -3.22
C GLY A 276 5.40 -4.11 -2.23
N THR A 277 4.08 -4.02 -2.02
CA THR A 277 3.39 -4.71 -0.94
C THR A 277 3.51 -6.23 -1.02
N VAL A 278 3.79 -6.85 0.13
CA VAL A 278 3.76 -8.29 0.33
C VAL A 278 2.73 -8.65 1.39
N TRP A 279 1.88 -9.61 1.04
CA TRP A 279 0.88 -10.15 1.95
C TRP A 279 0.95 -11.68 1.88
N THR A 280 1.44 -12.29 2.94
CA THR A 280 1.77 -13.71 2.99
C THR A 280 1.04 -14.43 4.12
N GLU A 281 0.77 -15.72 3.93
CA GLU A 281 0.30 -16.59 5.00
C GLU A 281 1.36 -16.71 6.10
N LEU A 282 0.91 -16.90 7.34
CA LEU A 282 1.80 -17.19 8.46
C LEU A 282 2.12 -18.71 8.46
N PRO A 283 3.39 -19.13 8.36
CA PRO A 283 3.75 -20.55 8.47
C PRO A 283 3.29 -21.18 9.78
N GLU A 284 2.95 -22.47 9.77
CA GLU A 284 2.45 -23.18 10.96
C GLU A 284 3.47 -23.23 12.12
N ASP A 285 4.75 -23.14 11.81
CA ASP A 285 5.88 -23.14 12.75
C ASP A 285 6.41 -21.72 13.05
N ALA A 286 5.77 -20.68 12.51
CA ALA A 286 6.22 -19.31 12.72
C ALA A 286 6.08 -18.86 14.18
N ASP A 287 7.02 -18.02 14.60
CA ASP A 287 7.05 -17.39 15.90
C ASP A 287 7.26 -15.89 15.74
N VAL A 288 6.23 -15.10 16.07
CA VAL A 288 6.27 -13.63 15.99
C VAL A 288 6.56 -12.98 17.34
N SER A 289 6.86 -13.77 18.38
CA SER A 289 7.06 -13.23 19.74
C SER A 289 8.44 -12.67 20.02
N GLY A 290 9.38 -12.79 19.06
CA GLY A 290 10.78 -12.41 19.27
C GLY A 290 11.52 -13.25 20.31
N GLY A 291 10.97 -14.42 20.67
CA GLY A 291 11.56 -15.34 21.64
C GLY A 291 11.18 -15.09 23.09
N VAL A 292 10.31 -14.11 23.38
CA VAL A 292 9.78 -13.85 24.73
C VAL A 292 8.27 -14.12 24.74
N ARG A 293 7.83 -15.08 25.57
CA ARG A 293 6.43 -15.50 25.62
C ARG A 293 5.60 -14.63 26.55
N SER A 294 4.27 -14.70 26.41
CA SER A 294 3.31 -13.92 27.20
C SER A 294 3.48 -14.09 28.71
N GLU A 295 3.82 -15.30 29.18
CA GLU A 295 4.12 -15.58 30.58
C GLU A 295 5.32 -14.81 31.13
N ASP A 296 6.26 -14.42 30.27
CA ASP A 296 7.48 -13.69 30.61
C ASP A 296 7.39 -12.19 30.22
N GLY A 297 6.18 -11.68 29.97
CA GLY A 297 5.95 -10.30 29.55
C GLY A 297 6.22 -10.03 28.07
N GLY A 298 6.21 -11.07 27.23
CA GLY A 298 6.30 -10.96 25.77
C GLY A 298 4.97 -11.18 25.07
N LEU A 299 5.03 -11.81 23.90
CA LEU A 299 3.88 -11.98 23.00
C LEU A 299 3.53 -13.47 22.81
N PRO A 300 2.29 -13.78 22.40
CA PRO A 300 1.97 -15.12 21.94
C PRO A 300 2.76 -15.45 20.66
N ALA A 301 3.12 -16.73 20.48
CA ALA A 301 3.89 -17.20 19.31
C ALA A 301 3.22 -16.87 17.97
N GLN A 302 1.90 -17.05 17.94
CA GLN A 302 1.04 -16.82 16.79
C GLN A 302 -0.23 -16.13 17.26
N PRO A 303 -0.21 -14.79 17.43
CA PRO A 303 -1.40 -14.04 17.76
C PRO A 303 -2.52 -14.36 16.78
N ALA A 304 -3.75 -14.49 17.29
CA ALA A 304 -4.89 -14.94 16.47
C ALA A 304 -5.09 -14.08 15.22
N VAL A 305 -4.84 -12.76 15.31
CA VAL A 305 -4.94 -11.85 14.16
C VAL A 305 -3.86 -12.12 13.11
N VAL A 306 -2.61 -12.39 13.50
CA VAL A 306 -1.54 -12.67 12.53
C VAL A 306 -1.76 -14.03 11.89
N LYS A 307 -2.19 -15.03 12.67
CA LYS A 307 -2.55 -16.36 12.14
C LYS A 307 -3.72 -16.29 11.16
N GLU A 308 -4.73 -15.49 11.46
CA GLU A 308 -5.91 -15.37 10.61
C GLU A 308 -5.64 -14.50 9.39
N TYR A 309 -4.93 -13.39 9.52
CA TYR A 309 -4.79 -12.40 8.44
C TYR A 309 -3.43 -12.44 7.76
N GLY A 310 -2.47 -13.24 8.23
CA GLY A 310 -1.14 -13.36 7.64
C GLY A 310 -0.22 -12.18 7.96
N ARG A 311 0.98 -12.19 7.39
CA ARG A 311 1.98 -11.13 7.49
C ARG A 311 1.76 -10.08 6.42
N PHE A 312 1.98 -8.82 6.77
CA PHE A 312 1.79 -7.70 5.89
C PHE A 312 2.98 -6.76 5.93
N ALA A 313 3.48 -6.37 4.75
CA ALA A 313 4.49 -5.33 4.66
C ALA A 313 4.41 -4.57 3.34
N TYR A 314 4.77 -3.29 3.36
CA TYR A 314 4.92 -2.45 2.18
C TYR A 314 6.18 -1.60 2.32
N LEU A 315 6.78 -1.22 1.21
CA LEU A 315 8.01 -0.44 1.18
C LEU A 315 7.74 1.02 1.57
N GLU A 316 8.73 1.65 2.18
CA GLU A 316 8.77 3.10 2.38
C GLU A 316 8.66 3.86 1.05
N GLY A 317 9.40 3.40 0.03
CA GLY A 317 9.38 3.98 -1.30
C GLY A 317 10.08 3.09 -2.33
N GLN A 318 10.19 3.60 -3.56
CA GLN A 318 10.89 2.88 -4.63
C GLN A 318 12.43 3.03 -4.56
N GLU A 319 12.91 4.10 -3.93
CA GLU A 319 14.33 4.39 -3.74
C GLU A 319 14.83 3.81 -2.42
N TYR A 320 14.04 3.99 -1.36
CA TYR A 320 14.27 3.45 -0.02
C TYR A 320 13.50 2.13 0.13
N ARG A 321 14.17 1.03 -0.22
CA ARG A 321 13.57 -0.32 -0.28
C ARG A 321 13.51 -0.99 1.09
N MET A 322 12.97 -0.30 2.09
CA MET A 322 12.79 -0.82 3.45
C MET A 322 11.31 -1.10 3.70
N TYR A 323 10.99 -2.28 4.20
CA TYR A 323 9.61 -2.65 4.51
C TYR A 323 9.17 -2.07 5.85
N ASN A 324 7.97 -1.52 5.89
CA ASN A 324 7.32 -0.97 7.09
C ASN A 324 8.26 -0.05 7.88
N THR A 325 9.01 0.83 7.20
CA THR A 325 9.79 1.88 7.88
C THR A 325 8.89 2.59 8.89
N TYR A 326 9.15 2.40 10.17
CA TYR A 326 8.15 2.47 11.21
C TYR A 326 7.86 3.90 11.64
N ASP A 327 8.90 4.73 11.62
CA ASP A 327 8.80 6.17 11.81
C ASP A 327 8.01 6.85 10.69
N VAL A 328 8.07 6.33 9.46
CA VAL A 328 7.24 6.78 8.31
C VAL A 328 5.84 6.16 8.35
N HIS A 329 5.73 4.87 8.72
CA HIS A 329 4.48 4.15 8.90
C HIS A 329 3.54 4.86 9.87
N PHE A 330 4.07 5.53 10.89
CA PHE A 330 3.30 6.37 11.82
C PHE A 330 2.29 7.30 11.14
N TYR A 331 2.67 7.92 10.01
CA TYR A 331 1.81 8.81 9.25
C TYR A 331 0.85 8.05 8.33
N ALA A 332 1.36 7.03 7.64
CA ALA A 332 0.60 6.26 6.65
C ALA A 332 -0.40 5.27 7.29
N SER A 333 -0.17 4.85 8.53
CA SER A 333 -0.91 3.77 9.19
C SER A 333 -2.38 4.09 9.46
N PHE A 334 -2.78 5.36 9.40
CA PHE A 334 -4.19 5.76 9.42
C PHE A 334 -5.01 5.07 8.32
N ALA A 335 -4.46 4.94 7.11
CA ALA A 335 -5.15 4.25 6.02
C ALA A 335 -5.41 2.78 6.38
N LEU A 336 -4.42 2.09 6.96
CA LEU A 336 -4.57 0.69 7.35
C LEU A 336 -5.51 0.52 8.55
N ILE A 337 -5.36 1.27 9.63
CA ILE A 337 -6.22 1.06 10.81
C ILE A 337 -7.68 1.43 10.52
N MET A 338 -7.93 2.44 9.67
CA MET A 338 -9.29 2.86 9.33
C MET A 338 -9.96 1.92 8.32
N LEU A 339 -9.22 1.37 7.35
CA LEU A 339 -9.79 0.60 6.24
C LEU A 339 -9.53 -0.91 6.33
N TRP A 340 -8.38 -1.33 6.85
CA TRP A 340 -7.98 -2.74 7.03
C TRP A 340 -7.39 -2.98 8.44
N PRO A 341 -8.17 -2.75 9.51
CA PRO A 341 -7.66 -2.79 10.88
C PRO A 341 -6.96 -4.10 11.25
N LYS A 342 -7.35 -5.23 10.68
CA LYS A 342 -6.70 -6.52 10.97
C LYS A 342 -5.30 -6.63 10.37
N LEU A 343 -5.02 -5.93 9.28
CA LEU A 343 -3.66 -5.79 8.73
C LEU A 343 -2.82 -4.84 9.58
N ALA A 344 -3.40 -3.72 10.02
CA ALA A 344 -2.71 -2.81 10.95
C ALA A 344 -2.28 -3.54 12.23
N LEU A 345 -3.19 -4.28 12.87
CA LEU A 345 -2.86 -5.09 14.05
C LEU A 345 -1.81 -6.17 13.74
N SER A 346 -1.86 -6.79 12.56
CA SER A 346 -0.84 -7.78 12.15
C SER A 346 0.57 -7.16 12.08
N VAL A 347 0.70 -6.00 11.43
CA VAL A 347 1.96 -5.23 11.39
C VAL A 347 2.44 -4.92 12.80
N GLN A 348 1.55 -4.47 13.69
CA GLN A 348 1.92 -4.11 15.05
C GLN A 348 2.42 -5.30 15.88
N TYR A 349 1.87 -6.50 15.69
CA TYR A 349 2.40 -7.70 16.37
C TYR A 349 3.79 -8.09 15.88
N GLU A 350 4.07 -8.02 14.58
CA GLU A 350 5.41 -8.28 14.05
C GLU A 350 6.44 -7.26 14.58
N ILE A 351 6.06 -5.97 14.60
CA ILE A 351 6.91 -4.93 15.19
C ILE A 351 7.13 -5.17 16.68
N ALA A 352 6.07 -5.46 17.45
CA ALA A 352 6.20 -5.73 18.88
C ALA A 352 7.09 -6.95 19.16
N GLY A 353 7.04 -7.99 18.32
CA GLY A 353 7.95 -9.14 18.40
C GLY A 353 9.40 -8.75 18.21
N SER A 354 9.68 -7.90 17.22
CA SER A 354 11.03 -7.42 16.96
C SER A 354 11.58 -6.52 18.08
N VAL A 355 10.74 -5.82 18.86
CA VAL A 355 11.16 -4.96 19.98
C VAL A 355 11.96 -5.74 21.02
N VAL A 356 11.49 -6.93 21.40
CA VAL A 356 12.12 -7.76 22.44
C VAL A 356 13.29 -8.58 21.94
N HIS A 357 13.44 -8.70 20.63
CA HIS A 357 14.58 -9.34 19.97
C HIS A 357 15.86 -8.50 20.13
N HIS A 358 17.00 -9.19 20.21
CA HIS A 358 18.33 -8.60 20.27
C HIS A 358 19.25 -9.28 19.27
N ASP A 359 19.88 -8.50 18.40
CA ASP A 359 20.90 -8.96 17.47
C ASP A 359 22.22 -8.20 17.75
N PRO A 360 23.21 -8.84 18.37
CA PRO A 360 24.49 -8.22 18.71
C PRO A 360 25.46 -8.12 17.52
N THR A 361 25.08 -8.60 16.33
CA THR A 361 25.94 -8.56 15.15
C THR A 361 26.27 -7.10 14.83
N GLU A 362 27.55 -6.76 14.71
CA GLU A 362 27.98 -5.39 14.46
C GLU A 362 27.86 -5.03 12.97
N ARG A 363 27.41 -3.81 12.69
CA ARG A 363 27.30 -3.24 11.35
C ARG A 363 27.81 -1.80 11.31
N LEU A 364 28.37 -1.41 10.17
CA LEU A 364 28.86 -0.06 9.92
C LEU A 364 27.68 0.88 9.61
N HIS A 365 27.62 2.01 10.31
CA HIS A 365 26.69 3.10 10.03
C HIS A 365 27.34 4.19 9.19
N LEU A 366 26.68 4.59 8.11
CA LEU A 366 27.31 5.38 7.04
C LEU A 366 27.61 6.83 7.47
N MET A 367 26.75 7.44 8.29
CA MET A 367 26.92 8.83 8.71
C MET A 367 27.95 9.00 9.81
N SER A 368 28.04 8.06 10.76
CA SER A 368 28.99 8.13 11.87
C SER A 368 30.34 7.45 11.55
N GLY A 369 30.35 6.47 10.65
CA GLY A 369 31.49 5.60 10.40
C GLY A 369 31.78 4.62 11.55
N LEU A 370 30.84 4.45 12.49
CA LEU A 370 30.98 3.59 13.66
C LEU A 370 30.25 2.26 13.45
N TYR A 371 30.70 1.26 14.20
CA TYR A 371 30.04 -0.04 14.29
C TYR A 371 29.13 -0.07 15.53
N SER A 372 27.90 -0.54 15.33
CA SER A 372 26.93 -0.79 16.39
C SER A 372 26.19 -2.11 16.14
N PRO A 373 25.55 -2.71 17.16
CA PRO A 373 24.66 -3.85 16.99
C PRO A 373 23.54 -3.59 15.97
N VAL A 374 23.14 -4.61 15.20
CA VAL A 374 22.01 -4.54 14.26
C VAL A 374 20.70 -4.18 14.98
N LYS A 375 20.46 -4.78 16.16
CA LYS A 375 19.20 -4.61 16.89
C LYS A 375 19.40 -4.63 18.40
N ALA A 376 19.24 -3.46 19.03
CA ALA A 376 19.18 -3.34 20.48
C ALA A 376 17.85 -3.88 21.05
N LYS A 377 17.89 -4.44 22.27
CA LYS A 377 16.69 -4.91 22.99
C LYS A 377 15.85 -3.73 23.47
N ASN A 378 14.52 -3.88 23.49
CA ASN A 378 13.54 -2.88 23.93
C ASN A 378 13.57 -1.59 23.09
N VAL A 379 13.93 -1.72 21.82
CA VAL A 379 13.90 -0.65 20.83
C VAL A 379 13.11 -1.14 19.63
N VAL A 380 12.17 -0.34 19.15
CA VAL A 380 11.43 -0.59 17.92
C VAL A 380 12.40 -0.53 16.74
N PRO A 381 12.44 -1.52 15.83
CA PRO A 381 13.29 -1.41 14.65
C PRO A 381 12.82 -0.25 13.77
N HIS A 382 13.75 0.35 13.06
CA HIS A 382 13.46 1.33 12.03
C HIS A 382 12.58 0.71 10.94
N ASP A 383 12.86 -0.51 10.51
CA ASP A 383 12.13 -1.19 9.45
C ASP A 383 12.18 -2.72 9.66
N ILE A 384 11.31 -3.47 8.97
CA ILE A 384 11.26 -4.94 9.09
C ILE A 384 12.14 -5.66 8.07
N GLY A 385 13.00 -4.95 7.32
CA GLY A 385 13.99 -5.52 6.42
C GLY A 385 13.86 -5.08 4.96
N ASP A 386 14.68 -5.70 4.11
CA ASP A 386 14.86 -5.36 2.69
C ASP A 386 14.36 -6.51 1.77
N PRO A 387 13.72 -6.23 0.61
CA PRO A 387 13.31 -7.23 -0.36
C PRO A 387 14.45 -8.06 -0.98
N ASP A 388 15.69 -7.55 -1.01
CA ASP A 388 16.88 -8.26 -1.47
C ASP A 388 17.49 -9.16 -0.37
N ASP A 389 16.95 -9.11 0.85
CA ASP A 389 17.37 -9.94 1.97
C ASP A 389 16.23 -10.86 2.46
N GLU A 390 15.92 -10.92 3.77
CA GLU A 390 14.83 -11.73 4.32
C GLU A 390 14.03 -10.91 5.37
N PRO A 391 12.95 -10.22 4.94
CA PRO A 391 12.14 -9.40 5.82
C PRO A 391 11.49 -10.20 6.96
N TRP A 392 11.12 -9.52 8.04
CA TRP A 392 10.69 -10.04 9.34
C TRP A 392 11.76 -10.81 10.14
N GLN A 393 12.77 -11.37 9.47
CA GLN A 393 13.88 -12.06 10.15
C GLN A 393 15.08 -11.13 10.34
N ARG A 394 15.46 -10.40 9.30
CA ARG A 394 16.57 -9.44 9.32
C ARG A 394 16.01 -8.02 9.23
N VAL A 395 15.69 -7.48 10.40
CA VAL A 395 15.15 -6.13 10.60
C VAL A 395 16.26 -5.08 10.55
N ASN A 396 15.87 -3.81 10.50
CA ASN A 396 16.77 -2.67 10.38
C ASN A 396 17.65 -2.79 9.12
N ALA A 397 17.07 -2.82 7.93
CA ALA A 397 17.86 -2.68 6.70
C ALA A 397 18.49 -1.28 6.55
N TYR A 398 17.94 -0.26 7.21
CA TYR A 398 18.51 1.09 7.25
C TYR A 398 19.91 1.14 7.88
N LEU A 399 20.88 1.70 7.15
CA LEU A 399 22.30 1.77 7.53
C LEU A 399 22.86 3.19 7.66
N ILE A 400 22.06 4.23 7.41
CA ILE A 400 22.57 5.61 7.40
C ILE A 400 22.96 6.04 8.82
N HIS A 401 22.07 5.87 9.79
CA HIS A 401 22.31 6.10 11.22
C HIS A 401 22.11 4.83 12.04
N ASP A 402 22.67 4.83 13.25
CA ASP A 402 22.25 3.90 14.30
C ASP A 402 20.93 4.39 14.88
N THR A 403 19.90 3.56 14.76
CA THR A 403 18.54 3.88 15.19
C THR A 403 18.22 3.39 16.60
N ALA A 404 19.17 2.73 17.27
CA ALA A 404 18.96 2.21 18.63
C ALA A 404 18.69 3.31 19.67
N ASP A 405 19.16 4.54 19.40
CA ASP A 405 18.99 5.70 20.26
C ASP A 405 18.07 6.78 19.63
N TRP A 406 17.33 6.45 18.57
CA TRP A 406 16.34 7.37 18.00
C TRP A 406 15.18 7.62 18.98
N LYS A 407 14.80 8.88 19.11
CA LYS A 407 13.84 9.34 20.14
C LYS A 407 12.39 9.22 19.73
N ASP A 408 12.06 8.89 18.48
CA ASP A 408 10.67 8.88 18.01
C ASP A 408 10.09 7.48 17.77
N LEU A 409 10.89 6.49 17.41
CA LEU A 409 10.43 5.13 17.08
C LEU A 409 9.62 4.48 18.22
N ASN A 410 10.18 4.44 19.43
CA ASN A 410 9.53 3.86 20.61
C ASN A 410 8.24 4.63 20.97
N LEU A 411 8.25 5.96 20.83
CA LEU A 411 7.13 6.82 21.15
C LEU A 411 5.97 6.62 20.17
N LYS A 412 6.30 6.58 18.88
CA LYS A 412 5.37 6.29 17.78
C LYS A 412 4.74 4.90 17.93
N PHE A 413 5.49 3.91 18.44
CA PHE A 413 4.94 2.59 18.73
C PHE A 413 3.85 2.64 19.79
N VAL A 414 4.14 3.25 20.94
CA VAL A 414 3.18 3.38 22.05
C VAL A 414 1.92 4.14 21.63
N LEU A 415 2.10 5.23 20.87
CA LEU A 415 1.00 6.00 20.31
C LEU A 415 0.12 5.16 19.38
N GLN A 416 0.73 4.45 18.42
CA GLN A 416 -0.01 3.61 17.48
C GLN A 416 -0.70 2.44 18.17
N VAL A 417 -0.07 1.76 19.14
CA VAL A 417 -0.71 0.71 19.94
C VAL A 417 -1.98 1.22 20.60
N TYR A 418 -1.91 2.38 21.26
CA TYR A 418 -3.08 2.91 21.94
C TYR A 418 -4.18 3.35 20.97
N ARG A 419 -3.83 4.01 19.86
CA ARG A 419 -4.79 4.35 18.79
C ARG A 419 -5.48 3.10 18.27
N ASP A 420 -4.72 2.07 17.94
CA ASP A 420 -5.24 0.86 17.33
C ASP A 420 -6.16 0.11 18.30
N PHE A 421 -5.81 0.05 19.59
CA PHE A 421 -6.72 -0.39 20.64
C PHE A 421 -7.98 0.48 20.73
N HIS A 422 -7.83 1.81 20.75
CA HIS A 422 -8.96 2.73 20.90
C HIS A 422 -9.97 2.59 19.75
N LEU A 423 -9.51 2.36 18.52
CA LEU A 423 -10.37 2.19 17.36
C LEU A 423 -10.98 0.79 17.27
N THR A 424 -10.26 -0.24 17.70
CA THR A 424 -10.72 -1.64 17.55
C THR A 424 -11.40 -2.20 18.79
N GLN A 425 -11.18 -1.60 19.96
CA GLN A 425 -11.60 -2.05 21.28
C GLN A 425 -11.13 -3.48 21.63
N ASP A 426 -10.04 -3.94 20.99
CA ASP A 426 -9.49 -5.28 21.18
C ASP A 426 -8.71 -5.36 22.51
N ARG A 427 -9.37 -5.88 23.55
CA ARG A 427 -8.79 -6.01 24.88
C ARG A 427 -7.66 -7.04 24.95
N GLN A 428 -7.65 -8.04 24.08
CA GLN A 428 -6.55 -9.01 24.05
C GLN A 428 -5.31 -8.35 23.47
N TYR A 429 -5.48 -7.59 22.38
CA TYR A 429 -4.40 -6.80 21.79
C TYR A 429 -3.77 -5.85 22.82
N LEU A 430 -4.58 -5.11 23.58
CA LEU A 430 -4.03 -4.23 24.63
C LEU A 430 -3.24 -5.00 25.69
N ARG A 431 -3.73 -6.16 26.13
CA ARG A 431 -3.03 -7.00 27.11
C ARG A 431 -1.70 -7.52 26.59
N ASP A 432 -1.66 -7.95 25.34
CA ASP A 432 -0.43 -8.45 24.70
C ASP A 432 0.58 -7.32 24.51
N MET A 433 0.13 -6.13 24.11
CA MET A 433 1.01 -4.99 23.82
C MET A 433 1.46 -4.23 25.06
N TRP A 434 0.72 -4.30 26.15
CA TRP A 434 1.00 -3.58 27.39
C TRP A 434 2.44 -3.78 27.91
N PRO A 435 2.94 -5.01 28.14
CA PRO A 435 4.29 -5.19 28.65
C PRO A 435 5.37 -4.70 27.66
N ILE A 436 5.12 -4.78 26.35
CA ILE A 436 6.02 -4.26 25.32
C ILE A 436 6.07 -2.72 25.37
N CYS A 437 4.91 -2.07 25.53
CA CYS A 437 4.83 -0.61 25.71
C CYS A 437 5.58 -0.15 26.96
N GLN A 438 5.47 -0.89 28.08
CA GLN A 438 6.24 -0.61 29.28
C GLN A 438 7.75 -0.74 29.02
N ALA A 439 8.18 -1.79 28.32
CA ALA A 439 9.59 -2.03 28.03
C ALA A 439 10.23 -0.92 27.19
N VAL A 440 9.52 -0.41 26.17
CA VAL A 440 10.05 0.68 25.34
C VAL A 440 10.01 2.02 26.07
N ILE A 441 8.97 2.35 26.83
CA ILE A 441 8.96 3.62 27.59
C ILE A 441 10.02 3.62 28.68
N ALA A 442 10.24 2.47 29.33
CA ALA A 442 11.31 2.34 30.32
C ALA A 442 12.71 2.51 29.70
N SER A 443 12.93 2.12 28.44
CA SER A 443 14.21 2.32 27.77
C SER A 443 14.43 3.79 27.36
N GLU A 444 13.36 4.55 27.09
CA GLU A 444 13.42 5.98 26.78
C GLU A 444 13.70 6.87 28.00
N LEU A 445 13.40 6.43 29.24
CA LEU A 445 13.66 7.21 30.45
C LEU A 445 15.14 7.58 30.64
N LYS A 446 16.06 6.84 30.01
CA LYS A 446 17.50 7.15 30.03
C LYS A 446 17.83 8.48 29.34
N PHE A 447 16.91 8.99 28.53
CA PHE A 447 17.08 10.21 27.76
C PHE A 447 16.50 11.44 28.45
N ASP A 448 16.00 11.36 29.68
CA ASP A 448 15.75 12.51 30.56
C ASP A 448 17.00 12.68 31.44
N LEU A 449 17.91 13.56 31.01
CA LEU A 449 19.26 13.68 31.56
C LEU A 449 19.31 14.60 32.79
N ASP A 450 18.36 15.53 32.92
CA ASP A 450 18.31 16.48 34.04
C ASP A 450 17.17 16.23 35.04
N GLY A 451 16.29 15.26 34.75
CA GLY A 451 15.21 14.83 35.62
C GLY A 451 14.02 15.78 35.61
N ASP A 452 13.87 16.64 34.60
CA ASP A 452 12.72 17.53 34.44
C ASP A 452 11.50 16.83 33.83
N GLY A 453 11.63 15.56 33.43
CA GLY A 453 10.54 14.75 32.87
C GLY A 453 10.43 14.84 31.35
N LEU A 454 11.35 15.53 30.67
CA LEU A 454 11.38 15.69 29.22
C LEU A 454 12.66 15.09 28.64
N ILE A 455 12.53 14.35 27.52
CA ILE A 455 13.68 13.72 26.89
C ILE A 455 14.52 14.71 26.05
N GLU A 456 15.82 14.49 25.96
CA GLU A 456 16.75 15.26 25.16
C GLU A 456 17.26 14.54 23.90
N ASN A 457 17.26 15.24 22.77
CA ASN A 457 17.93 14.81 21.55
C ASN A 457 19.46 15.01 21.64
N SER A 458 20.20 14.12 21.01
CA SER A 458 21.63 13.89 21.26
C SER A 458 22.60 14.79 20.48
N GLY A 459 22.11 15.76 19.70
CA GLY A 459 22.95 16.64 18.87
C GLY A 459 23.33 16.11 17.51
N TYR A 460 22.71 15.01 17.07
CA TYR A 460 22.72 14.48 15.71
C TYR A 460 21.27 14.21 15.26
N ALA A 461 21.07 13.66 14.06
CA ALA A 461 19.74 13.30 13.59
C ALA A 461 19.33 11.94 14.17
N ASP A 462 18.63 11.96 15.31
CA ASP A 462 18.18 10.80 16.07
C ASP A 462 16.65 10.62 16.03
N GLN A 463 16.06 10.84 14.85
CA GLN A 463 14.62 10.75 14.59
C GLN A 463 14.35 10.80 13.06
N THR A 464 13.08 10.61 12.64
CA THR A 464 12.64 10.49 11.21
C THR A 464 13.18 11.54 10.23
N TYR A 465 13.39 12.78 10.66
CA TYR A 465 14.06 13.84 9.91
C TYR A 465 15.58 13.60 9.98
N ASP A 466 16.02 12.50 9.38
CA ASP A 466 17.35 11.89 9.51
C ASP A 466 18.50 12.71 8.92
N GLY A 467 18.18 13.79 8.21
CA GLY A 467 19.13 14.82 7.75
C GLY A 467 19.21 16.06 8.65
N TRP A 468 18.37 16.18 9.69
CA TRP A 468 18.23 17.38 10.51
C TRP A 468 18.57 17.12 11.97
N ALA A 469 19.72 17.63 12.41
CA ALA A 469 20.19 17.45 13.79
C ALA A 469 19.33 18.25 14.80
N VAL A 470 19.16 17.67 15.99
CA VAL A 470 18.39 18.23 17.10
C VAL A 470 19.23 18.14 18.37
N THR A 471 19.26 19.17 19.23
CA THR A 471 20.00 19.11 20.51
C THR A 471 19.13 19.55 21.69
N GLY A 472 19.13 18.77 22.78
CA GLY A 472 18.30 19.04 23.97
C GLY A 472 16.83 18.71 23.72
N PRO A 473 15.91 19.16 24.59
CA PRO A 473 14.48 19.02 24.33
C PRO A 473 14.07 19.68 23.01
N SER A 474 13.19 19.01 22.26
CA SER A 474 12.69 19.46 20.96
C SER A 474 11.17 19.42 20.89
N ALA A 475 10.57 20.26 20.05
CA ALA A 475 9.12 20.30 19.91
C ALA A 475 8.55 18.98 19.40
N TYR A 476 9.21 18.37 18.41
CA TYR A 476 8.79 17.13 17.79
C TYR A 476 8.91 15.92 18.73
N CYS A 477 10.12 15.57 19.17
CA CYS A 477 10.31 14.39 20.04
C CYS A 477 9.72 14.61 21.43
N GLY A 478 9.84 15.80 22.00
CA GLY A 478 9.22 16.16 23.28
C GLY A 478 7.70 16.08 23.22
N GLY A 479 7.07 16.58 22.15
CA GLY A 479 5.62 16.49 21.97
C GLY A 479 5.14 15.05 21.82
N LEU A 480 5.88 14.21 21.08
CA LEU A 480 5.60 12.77 21.01
C LEU A 480 5.74 12.10 22.38
N TRP A 481 6.76 12.46 23.16
CA TRP A 481 7.02 11.89 24.49
C TRP A 481 5.86 12.13 25.45
N LEU A 482 5.41 13.39 25.54
CA LEU A 482 4.27 13.74 26.39
C LEU A 482 2.99 13.03 25.94
N ALA A 483 2.77 12.91 24.63
CA ALA A 483 1.63 12.18 24.09
C ALA A 483 1.71 10.68 24.41
N SER A 484 2.88 10.07 24.33
CA SER A 484 3.14 8.67 24.72
C SER A 484 2.89 8.44 26.21
N LEU A 485 3.42 9.30 27.09
CA LEU A 485 3.15 9.22 28.54
C LEU A 485 1.65 9.36 28.87
N CYS A 486 0.95 10.23 28.14
CA CYS A 486 -0.50 10.38 28.29
C CYS A 486 -1.24 9.07 27.98
N VAL A 487 -0.93 8.42 26.86
CA VAL A 487 -1.58 7.16 26.51
C VAL A 487 -1.13 6.02 27.42
N MET A 488 0.12 6.02 27.92
CA MET A 488 0.56 5.08 28.96
C MET A 488 -0.27 5.23 30.24
N CYS A 489 -0.56 6.47 30.68
CA CYS A 489 -1.44 6.70 31.82
C CYS A 489 -2.86 6.13 31.57
N LYS A 490 -3.38 6.29 30.35
CA LYS A 490 -4.70 5.74 29.98
C LYS A 490 -4.67 4.21 29.95
N MET A 491 -3.64 3.60 29.37
CA MET A 491 -3.46 2.15 29.35
C MET A 491 -3.31 1.57 30.76
N ALA A 492 -2.51 2.20 31.63
CA ALA A 492 -2.33 1.78 33.02
C ALA A 492 -3.67 1.69 33.78
N LYS A 493 -4.57 2.67 33.58
CA LYS A 493 -5.93 2.62 34.13
C LYS A 493 -6.77 1.49 33.55
N LEU A 494 -6.65 1.21 32.25
CA LEU A 494 -7.42 0.15 31.58
C LEU A 494 -6.99 -1.26 32.00
N VAL A 495 -5.75 -1.41 32.47
CA VAL A 495 -5.21 -2.68 33.01
C VAL A 495 -5.16 -2.70 34.55
N ASP A 496 -5.83 -1.75 35.21
CA ASP A 496 -5.93 -1.62 36.66
C ASP A 496 -4.56 -1.55 37.39
N ASN A 497 -3.56 -0.89 36.79
CA ASN A 497 -2.22 -0.70 37.36
C ASN A 497 -2.01 0.74 37.85
N GLU A 498 -2.46 1.01 39.08
CA GLU A 498 -2.42 2.35 39.69
C GLU A 498 -0.99 2.86 39.94
N GLU A 499 -0.06 1.98 40.34
CA GLU A 499 1.35 2.35 40.56
C GLU A 499 2.00 2.90 39.28
N THR A 500 1.80 2.19 38.16
CA THR A 500 2.33 2.61 36.86
C THR A 500 1.65 3.89 36.37
N TYR A 501 0.34 4.04 36.62
CA TYR A 501 -0.37 5.29 36.32
C TYR A 501 0.26 6.48 37.05
N GLN A 502 0.46 6.39 38.37
CA GLN A 502 1.05 7.48 39.17
C GLN A 502 2.47 7.81 38.72
N HIS A 503 3.28 6.80 38.40
CA HIS A 503 4.64 6.99 37.91
C HIS A 503 4.68 7.79 36.59
N TYR A 504 3.92 7.37 35.57
CA TYR A 504 3.89 8.10 34.29
C TYR A 504 3.18 9.45 34.40
N LYS A 505 2.22 9.60 35.32
CA LYS A 505 1.55 10.88 35.55
C LYS A 505 2.50 11.92 36.14
N ASP A 506 3.36 11.53 37.09
CA ASP A 506 4.39 12.41 37.63
C ASP A 506 5.35 12.91 36.54
N ILE A 507 5.85 12.00 35.70
CA ILE A 507 6.76 12.35 34.60
C ILE A 507 6.05 13.27 33.60
N LEU A 508 4.81 12.95 33.23
CA LEU A 508 4.00 13.77 32.33
C LEU A 508 3.80 15.19 32.86
N ASP A 509 3.54 15.35 34.15
CA ASP A 509 3.32 16.67 34.76
C ASP A 509 4.59 17.52 34.76
N ARG A 510 5.73 16.92 35.15
CA ARG A 510 7.02 17.62 35.11
C ARG A 510 7.44 17.95 33.68
N GLY A 511 7.38 16.98 32.78
CA GLY A 511 7.76 17.12 31.38
C GLY A 511 6.89 18.12 30.62
N SER A 512 5.58 18.18 30.89
CA SER A 512 4.69 19.18 30.27
C SER A 512 5.10 20.60 30.69
N ALA A 513 5.37 20.81 31.98
CA ALA A 513 5.84 22.11 32.47
C ALA A 513 7.22 22.49 31.89
N ALA A 514 8.13 21.53 31.75
CA ALA A 514 9.42 21.72 31.10
C ALA A 514 9.28 22.08 29.61
N PHE A 515 8.43 21.36 28.88
CA PHE A 515 8.20 21.57 27.45
C PHE A 515 7.78 23.01 27.14
N ASP A 516 6.77 23.52 27.85
CA ASP A 516 6.34 24.91 27.68
C ASP A 516 7.43 25.89 28.09
N LYS A 517 8.07 25.68 29.24
CA LYS A 517 9.11 26.58 29.74
C LYS A 517 10.30 26.70 28.78
N LEU A 518 10.71 25.60 28.16
CA LEU A 518 11.92 25.53 27.33
C LEU A 518 11.66 25.90 25.86
N LEU A 519 10.49 25.56 25.32
CA LEU A 519 10.24 25.63 23.88
C LEU A 519 9.24 26.71 23.48
N TRP A 520 8.29 27.09 24.33
CA TRP A 520 7.31 28.12 23.98
C TRP A 520 7.94 29.52 23.96
N ASN A 521 7.95 30.15 22.78
CA ASN A 521 8.52 31.50 22.61
C ASN A 521 7.49 32.64 22.64
N GLY A 522 6.24 32.34 23.01
CA GLY A 522 5.12 33.29 22.97
C GLY A 522 4.31 33.29 21.67
N LYS A 523 4.73 32.54 20.64
CA LYS A 523 4.03 32.44 19.35
C LYS A 523 3.92 31.00 18.83
N TYR A 524 4.99 30.23 18.97
CA TYR A 524 5.10 28.84 18.54
C TYR A 524 6.13 28.12 19.42
N TYR A 525 6.24 26.80 19.28
CA TYR A 525 7.29 26.02 19.94
C TYR A 525 8.56 26.05 19.08
N ASN A 526 9.67 26.47 19.68
CA ASN A 526 10.99 26.41 19.08
C ASN A 526 11.31 24.97 18.62
N TYR A 527 12.06 24.84 17.54
CA TYR A 527 12.51 23.55 17.02
C TYR A 527 13.22 22.72 18.09
N ASP A 528 14.19 23.32 18.77
CA ASP A 528 14.85 22.76 19.94
C ASP A 528 15.22 23.84 20.97
N SER A 529 15.69 23.39 22.13
CA SER A 529 16.07 24.24 23.28
C SER A 529 17.56 24.61 23.31
N SER A 530 18.31 24.25 22.27
CA SER A 530 19.78 24.38 22.26
C SER A 530 20.29 25.82 22.25
N GLY A 531 19.45 26.79 21.90
CA GLY A 531 19.82 28.19 21.70
C GLY A 531 20.74 28.44 20.51
N ARG A 532 20.95 27.45 19.63
CA ARG A 532 21.75 27.58 18.40
C ARG A 532 21.01 28.39 17.32
N ASP A 533 21.71 28.76 16.25
CA ASP A 533 21.22 29.65 15.17
C ASP A 533 19.88 29.22 14.53
N LEU A 534 19.55 27.92 14.54
CA LEU A 534 18.31 27.37 13.97
C LEU A 534 17.31 26.84 15.00
N SER A 535 17.58 27.00 16.30
CA SER A 535 16.70 26.53 17.38
C SER A 535 15.30 27.17 17.35
N ASN A 536 15.18 28.38 16.81
CA ASN A 536 13.91 29.11 16.67
C ASN A 536 13.19 28.86 15.33
N SER A 537 13.62 27.86 14.54
CA SER A 537 12.97 27.50 13.28
C SER A 537 11.53 27.07 13.52
N VAL A 538 10.61 27.48 12.62
CA VAL A 538 9.21 27.04 12.66
C VAL A 538 9.12 25.70 11.96
N MET A 539 9.08 24.61 12.73
CA MET A 539 8.88 23.26 12.19
C MET A 539 7.39 23.01 11.93
N SER A 540 7.05 22.48 10.75
CA SER A 540 5.65 22.14 10.42
C SER A 540 5.06 21.09 11.35
N ASP A 541 5.90 20.21 11.88
CA ASP A 541 5.53 19.04 12.68
C ASP A 541 5.81 19.24 14.18
N GLN A 542 6.00 20.48 14.62
CA GLN A 542 6.28 20.82 16.03
C GLN A 542 5.20 20.34 17.02
N CYS A 543 4.01 20.01 16.51
CA CYS A 543 2.86 19.52 17.30
C CYS A 543 2.49 18.07 16.97
N ALA A 544 3.42 17.24 16.48
CA ALA A 544 3.15 15.87 16.03
C ALA A 544 2.39 15.02 17.06
N GLY A 545 2.80 15.05 18.34
CA GLY A 545 2.12 14.33 19.42
C GLY A 545 0.68 14.79 19.63
N HIS A 546 0.44 16.10 19.66
CA HIS A 546 -0.90 16.66 19.78
C HIS A 546 -1.77 16.29 18.56
N TRP A 547 -1.21 16.43 17.35
CA TRP A 547 -1.88 16.03 16.11
C TRP A 547 -2.30 14.57 16.16
N PHE A 548 -1.40 13.66 16.53
CA PHE A 548 -1.69 12.24 16.54
C PHE A 548 -2.83 11.88 17.50
N LEU A 549 -2.83 12.44 18.71
CA LEU A 549 -3.93 12.23 19.67
C LEU A 549 -5.26 12.72 19.10
N ARG A 550 -5.28 13.94 18.52
CA ARG A 550 -6.49 14.54 17.93
C ARG A 550 -7.00 13.76 16.73
N ALA A 551 -6.12 13.41 15.80
CA ALA A 551 -6.45 12.60 14.62
C ALA A 551 -6.93 11.19 14.99
N SER A 552 -6.54 10.69 16.16
CA SER A 552 -6.98 9.41 16.71
C SER A 552 -8.29 9.49 17.50
N GLY A 553 -8.95 10.66 17.58
CA GLY A 553 -10.19 10.86 18.34
C GLY A 553 -10.00 10.98 19.86
N LEU A 554 -8.77 11.21 20.33
CA LEU A 554 -8.44 11.30 21.76
C LEU A 554 -8.54 12.75 22.27
N GLU A 555 -9.71 13.37 22.06
CA GLU A 555 -9.95 14.80 22.22
C GLU A 555 -9.91 15.33 23.67
N ASP A 556 -9.92 14.45 24.68
CA ASP A 556 -9.85 14.84 26.10
C ASP A 556 -8.51 15.50 26.49
N TYR A 557 -7.61 15.71 25.54
CA TYR A 557 -6.35 16.40 25.76
C TYR A 557 -6.50 17.91 25.57
N GLN A 558 -6.57 18.63 26.69
CA GLN A 558 -6.05 19.99 26.73
C GLN A 558 -4.53 19.88 26.83
N ALA A 559 -3.82 20.25 25.75
CA ALA A 559 -2.46 20.75 25.92
C ALA A 559 -2.61 21.94 26.87
N SER A 560 -2.13 21.79 28.11
CA SER A 560 -2.14 22.87 29.09
C SER A 560 -1.39 24.07 28.56
#